data_AF-A0ABD4RTH7-F1
#
_entry.id   AF-A0ABD4RTH7-F1
#
_cell.length_a   1.000
_cell.length_b   1.000
_cell.length_c   1.000
_cell.angle_alpha   90.00
_cell.angle_beta   90.00
_cell.angle_gamma   90.00
#
_symmetry.space_group_name_H-M   'P 1'
#
loop_
_entity.id
_entity.type
_entity.pdbx_description
1 polymer ?
#
loop_
_entity_poly.entity_id
_entity_poly.type
_entity_poly.pdbx_seq_one_letter_code
_entity_poly.pdbx_strand_id
1 'polypeptide(L)' 'MFSKLTGVNVDESLYLIPPFYTDFGENIRVGKDVFINHACTFMDRSGITIADDVLIGP' A
#
# COMPACT_ATOMS: atom_id res chain seq x y z
N MET A 1 -0.81 10.75 -2.02
CA MET A 1 -1.17 10.53 -0.60
C MET A 1 -0.37 9.36 -0.02
N PHE A 2 -0.38 8.20 -0.68
CA PHE A 2 0.34 7.01 -0.21
C PHE A 2 1.87 7.17 -0.14
N SER A 3 2.50 7.90 -1.07
CA SER A 3 3.93 8.26 -0.96
C SER A 3 4.27 9.09 0.28
N LYS A 4 3.32 9.91 0.77
CA LYS A 4 3.51 10.65 2.03
C LYS A 4 3.40 9.76 3.26
N LEU A 5 2.59 8.70 3.18
CA LEU A 5 2.39 7.71 4.25
C LEU A 5 3.62 6.78 4.36
N THR A 6 4.17 6.36 3.22
CA THR A 6 5.28 5.40 3.15
C THR A 6 6.66 6.05 3.17
N GLY A 7 6.75 7.36 2.97
CA GLY A 7 8.02 8.09 2.89
C GLY A 7 8.86 7.78 1.65
N VAL A 8 8.34 6.98 0.72
CA VAL A 8 9.03 6.57 -0.51
C VAL A 8 8.21 6.96 -1.75
N ASN A 9 8.91 7.09 -2.88
CA ASN A 9 8.23 7.22 -4.16
C ASN A 9 7.48 5.92 -4.45
N VAL A 10 6.22 6.07 -4.84
CA VAL A 10 5.37 4.96 -5.30
C VAL A 10 5.09 5.13 -6.78
N ASP A 11 4.87 4.02 -7.46
CA ASP A 11 4.53 4.05 -8.87
C ASP A 11 3.18 4.75 -9.09
N GLU A 12 3.06 5.47 -10.21
CA GLU A 12 1.83 6.22 -10.56
C GLU A 12 0.63 5.30 -10.82
N SER A 13 0.89 4.03 -11.15
CA SER A 13 -0.12 3.00 -11.36
C SER A 13 -0.81 2.51 -10.07
N LEU A 14 -0.27 2.82 -8.88
CA LEU A 14 -0.88 2.42 -7.62
C LEU A 14 -2.29 3.02 -7.47
N TYR A 15 -3.28 2.17 -7.36
CA TYR A 15 -4.66 2.56 -7.08
C TYR A 15 -5.10 2.09 -5.69
N LEU A 16 -5.37 3.04 -4.80
CA LEU A 16 -5.82 2.76 -3.44
C LEU A 16 -7.14 3.47 -3.18
N ILE A 17 -8.12 2.72 -2.69
CA ILE A 17 -9.41 3.25 -2.27
C ILE A 17 -9.40 3.44 -0.74
N PRO A 18 -9.56 4.66 -0.20
CA PRO A 18 -9.63 4.88 1.24
C PRO A 18 -10.99 4.42 1.83
N PRO A 19 -11.08 4.18 3.16
CA PRO A 19 -10.01 4.31 4.13
C PRO A 19 -9.00 3.16 4.03
N PHE A 20 -7.75 3.45 4.38
CA PHE A 20 -6.66 2.48 4.49
C PHE A 20 -5.99 2.64 5.85
N TYR A 21 -5.70 1.54 6.52
CA TYR A 21 -5.16 1.53 7.87
C TYR A 21 -3.79 0.84 7.89
N THR A 22 -2.87 1.39 8.66
CA THR A 22 -1.54 0.81 8.88
C THR A 22 -1.00 1.21 10.24
N ASP A 23 -0.10 0.40 10.81
CA ASP A 23 0.55 0.73 12.08
C ASP A 23 1.53 1.91 11.92
N PHE A 24 2.39 1.85 10.88
CA PHE A 24 3.44 2.84 10.63
C PHE A 24 3.37 3.43 9.22
N GLY A 25 3.10 2.60 8.21
CA GLY A 25 3.08 2.98 6.80
C GLY A 25 4.45 2.92 6.12
N GLU A 26 5.50 3.39 6.80
CA GLU A 26 6.87 3.49 6.26
C GLU A 26 7.49 2.14 5.87
N ASN A 27 6.98 1.02 6.41
CA ASN A 27 7.54 -0.30 6.15
C ASN A 27 6.86 -1.02 4.97
N ILE A 28 5.96 -0.33 4.25
CA ILE A 28 5.25 -0.88 3.11
C ILE A 28 5.98 -0.51 1.81
N ARG A 29 6.29 -1.52 0.99
CA ARG A 29 6.79 -1.38 -0.38
C ARG A 29 5.76 -1.94 -1.36
N VAL A 30 5.51 -1.19 -2.42
CA VAL A 30 4.49 -1.54 -3.43
C VAL A 30 5.12 -1.48 -4.81
N GLY A 31 4.88 -2.53 -5.59
CA GLY A 31 5.24 -2.63 -7.00
C GLY A 31 4.32 -1.81 -7.92
N LYS A 32 4.27 -2.21 -9.18
CA LYS A 32 3.48 -1.57 -10.25
C LYS A 32 2.11 -2.24 -10.40
N ASP A 33 1.15 -1.48 -10.90
CA ASP A 33 -0.20 -1.95 -11.24
C ASP A 33 -0.90 -2.65 -10.06
N VAL A 34 -0.65 -2.15 -8.84
CA VAL A 34 -1.23 -2.65 -7.60
C VAL A 34 -2.56 -1.95 -7.31
N PHE A 35 -3.58 -2.74 -7.00
CA PHE A 35 -4.88 -2.26 -6.54
C PHE A 35 -5.10 -2.67 -5.08
N ILE A 36 -5.42 -1.69 -4.23
CA ILE A 36 -5.80 -1.90 -2.82
C ILE A 36 -7.20 -1.36 -2.61
N ASN A 37 -8.13 -2.23 -2.25
CA ASN A 37 -9.52 -1.86 -2.03
C ASN A 37 -9.73 -1.13 -0.69
N HIS A 38 -10.94 -0.63 -0.47
CA HIS A 38 -11.33 0.07 0.74
C HIS A 38 -11.26 -0.82 1.99
N ALA A 39 -10.98 -0.19 3.12
CA ALA A 39 -10.96 -0.78 4.46
C ALA A 39 -9.88 -1.84 4.73
N CYS A 40 -8.87 -1.98 3.86
CA CYS A 40 -7.71 -2.83 4.14
C CYS A 40 -6.89 -2.32 5.34
N THR A 41 -6.43 -3.25 6.18
CA THR A 41 -5.58 -2.97 7.36
C THR A 41 -4.27 -3.73 7.29
N PHE A 42 -3.15 -3.02 7.27
CA PHE A 42 -1.80 -3.57 7.13
C PHE A 42 -0.95 -3.35 8.39
N MET A 43 -0.73 -4.41 9.18
CA MET A 43 0.18 -4.38 10.34
C MET A 43 1.63 -4.55 9.87
N ASP A 44 2.32 -3.43 9.62
CA ASP A 44 3.57 -3.38 8.85
C ASP A 44 4.84 -3.34 9.72
N ARG A 45 4.76 -3.75 10.99
CA ARG A 45 5.89 -3.70 11.94
C ARG A 45 7.16 -4.44 11.48
N SER A 46 7.02 -5.52 10.70
CA SER A 46 8.14 -6.30 10.16
C SER A 46 8.35 -6.10 8.66
N GLY A 47 7.65 -5.13 8.06
CA GLY A 47 7.67 -4.90 6.62
C GLY A 47 6.59 -5.67 5.86
N ILE A 48 6.09 -5.03 4.82
CA ILE A 48 5.18 -5.61 3.82
C ILE A 48 5.73 -5.25 2.45
N THR A 49 5.88 -6.24 1.58
CA THR A 49 6.24 -6.02 0.17
C THR A 49 5.14 -6.62 -0.71
N ILE A 50 4.51 -5.76 -1.51
CA ILE A 50 3.53 -6.15 -2.52
C ILE A 50 4.20 -6.07 -3.89
N ALA A 51 4.19 -7.17 -4.62
CA ALA A 51 4.77 -7.27 -5.96
C ALA A 51 3.86 -6.64 -7.03
N ASP A 52 4.36 -6.62 -8.27
CA ASP A 52 3.64 -6.11 -9.42
C ASP A 52 2.34 -6.90 -9.71
N ASP A 53 1.34 -6.25 -10.31
CA ASP A 53 0.07 -6.83 -10.78
C ASP A 53 -0.81 -7.45 -9.67
N VAL A 54 -0.63 -7.03 -8.41
CA VAL A 54 -1.39 -7.56 -7.26
C VAL A 54 -2.70 -6.80 -7.04
N LEU A 55 -3.78 -7.56 -6.84
CA LEU A 55 -5.10 -7.05 -6.44
C LEU A 55 -5.43 -7.51 -5.02
N ILE A 56 -5.66 -6.56 -4.10
CA ILE A 56 -6.04 -6.81 -2.70
C ILE A 56 -7.48 -6.31 -2.48
N GLY A 57 -8.39 -7.25 -2.21
CA GLY A 57 -9.79 -6.97 -1.86
C GLY A 57 -10.01 -6.82 -0.34
N PRO A 58 -11.25 -6.52 0.09
CA PRO A 58 -11.67 -6.62 1.48
C PRO A 58 -11.65 -8.06 1.99
#